data_AF-A0A7C5GT50-F1
#
_entry.id   AF-A0A7C5GT50-F1
#
_cell.length_a   1.000
_cell.length_b   1.000
_cell.length_c   1.000
_cell.angle_alpha   90.00
_cell.angle_beta   90.00
_cell.angle_gamma   90.00
#
_symmetry.space_group_name_H-M   'P 1'
#
loop_
_entity.id
_entity.type
_entity.pdbx_description
1 polymer ?
#
loop_
_entity_poly.entity_id
_entity_poly.type
_entity_poly.pdbx_seq_one_letter_code
_entity_poly.pdbx_strand_id
1 'polypeptide(L)' 'MTPTTLNILLLGGTSEAKQLARQLYAAKLPHYDKLCLPYSLVRLLRQPVLPCRIICGVFIHYGGLTDYLIHQKIDLLVD' A
#
# COMPACT_ATOMS: atom_id res chain seq x y z
N MET A 1 -0.40 8.07 -24.93
CA MET A 1 -0.78 8.43 -23.55
C MET A 1 -0.10 7.45 -22.61
N THR A 2 0.66 7.91 -21.63
CA THR A 2 1.27 7.04 -20.61
C THR A 2 0.19 6.61 -19.61
N PRO A 3 0.08 5.32 -19.25
CA PRO A 3 -0.92 4.87 -18.29
C PRO A 3 -0.69 5.54 -16.94
N THR A 4 -1.77 6.09 -16.39
CA THR A 4 -1.81 6.78 -15.10
C THR A 4 -1.88 5.75 -13.98
N THR A 5 -0.85 5.69 -13.14
CA THR A 5 -0.78 4.75 -12.02
C THR A 5 -0.85 5.53 -10.72
N LEU A 6 -1.73 5.11 -9.81
CA LEU A 6 -1.77 5.61 -8.44
C LEU A 6 -1.11 4.59 -7.51
N ASN A 7 -0.09 5.02 -6.78
CA ASN A 7 0.63 4.22 -5.80
C ASN A 7 0.22 4.65 -4.38
N ILE A 8 -0.57 3.81 -3.70
CA ILE A 8 -1.02 4.05 -2.33
C ILE A 8 -0.30 3.10 -1.37
N LEU A 9 0.41 3.64 -0.38
CA LEU A 9 0.90 2.86 0.75
C LEU A 9 -0.16 2.88 1.87
N LEU A 10 -0.71 1.73 2.19
CA LEU A 10 -1.64 1.56 3.31
C LEU A 10 -0.91 0.94 4.49
N LEU A 11 -0.80 1.67 5.59
CA LEU A 11 -0.32 1.15 6.86
C LEU A 11 -1.39 0.24 7.46
N GLY A 12 -0.95 -0.94 7.85
CA GLY A 12 -1.81 -2.04 8.25
C GLY A 12 -1.64 -2.42 9.70
N GLY A 13 -2.36 -3.47 10.09
CA GLY A 13 -2.33 -4.02 11.45
C GLY A 13 -3.68 -3.98 12.15
N THR A 14 -4.65 -3.23 11.60
CA THR A 14 -6.01 -3.12 12.11
C THR A 14 -7.02 -3.87 11.22
N SER A 15 -8.23 -4.09 11.74
CA SER A 15 -9.30 -4.72 10.96
C SER A 15 -9.86 -3.78 9.89
N GLU A 16 -9.91 -2.50 10.23
CA GLU A 16 -10.30 -1.37 9.40
C GLU A 16 -9.39 -1.25 8.19
N ALA A 17 -8.06 -1.29 8.41
CA ALA A 17 -7.10 -1.25 7.31
C ALA A 17 -7.27 -2.45 6.36
N LYS A 18 -7.55 -3.66 6.87
CA LYS A 18 -7.83 -4.83 6.00
C LYS A 18 -9.10 -4.63 5.16
N GLN A 19 -10.14 -4.07 5.76
CA GLN A 19 -11.38 -3.76 5.05
C GLN A 19 -11.15 -2.69 3.98
N LEU A 20 -10.44 -1.62 4.32
CA LEU A 20 -10.09 -0.55 3.40
C LEU A 20 -9.25 -1.09 2.23
N ALA A 21 -8.27 -1.96 2.50
CA ALA A 21 -7.46 -2.58 1.46
C ALA A 21 -8.30 -3.32 0.42
N ARG A 22 -9.33 -4.07 0.87
CA ARG A 22 -10.26 -4.78 -0.03
C ARG A 22 -11.13 -3.82 -0.83
N GLN A 23 -11.63 -2.78 -0.19
CA GLN A 23 -12.48 -1.77 -0.83
C GLN A 23 -11.70 -0.99 -1.90
N LEU A 24 -10.48 -0.53 -1.58
CA LEU A 24 -9.61 0.17 -2.52
C LEU A 24 -9.22 -0.72 -3.70
N TYR A 25 -8.84 -1.98 -3.44
CA TYR A 25 -8.46 -2.90 -4.51
C TYR A 25 -9.63 -3.21 -5.47
N ALA A 26 -10.86 -3.27 -4.96
CA ALA A 26 -12.05 -3.49 -5.78
C ALA A 26 -12.57 -2.21 -6.46
N ALA A 27 -12.10 -1.03 -6.04
CA ALA A 27 -12.57 0.24 -6.57
C ALA A 27 -12.06 0.48 -8.00
N LYS A 28 -12.95 0.99 -8.85
CA LYS A 28 -12.56 1.57 -10.14
C LYS A 28 -12.29 3.05 -9.93
N LEU A 29 -11.07 3.48 -10.24
CA LEU A 29 -10.66 4.88 -10.15
C LEU A 29 -10.80 5.51 -11.54
N PRO A 30 -11.74 6.43 -11.77
CA PRO A 30 -12.04 6.94 -13.12
C PRO A 30 -10.91 7.73 -13.77
N HIS A 31 -9.92 8.18 -12.98
CA HIS A 31 -8.77 8.96 -13.44
C HIS A 31 -7.45 8.18 -13.46
N TYR A 32 -7.46 6.91 -13.07
CA TYR A 32 -6.26 6.08 -12.99
C TYR A 32 -6.48 4.74 -13.69
N ASP A 33 -5.56 4.40 -14.59
CA ASP A 33 -5.56 3.13 -15.30
C ASP A 33 -5.19 1.95 -14.39
N LYS A 34 -4.41 2.23 -13.34
CA LYS A 34 -3.88 1.20 -12.43
C LYS A 34 -3.77 1.70 -11.00
N LEU A 35 -4.15 0.83 -10.06
CA LEU A 35 -3.89 0.99 -8.64
C LEU A 35 -2.77 0.03 -8.20
N CYS A 36 -1.72 0.58 -7.58
CA CYS A 36 -0.71 -0.18 -6.85
C CYS A 36 -0.93 0.08 -5.34
N LEU A 37 -1.24 -0.97 -4.58
CA LEU A 37 -1.63 -0.86 -3.17
C LEU A 37 -0.75 -1.74 -2.26
N PRO A 38 0.51 -1.38 -1.98
CA PRO A 38 1.27 -2.03 -0.91
C PRO A 38 0.57 -1.86 0.45
N TYR A 39 0.33 -2.99 1.13
CA TYR A 39 -0.18 -3.05 2.50
C TYR A 39 0.95 -3.37 3.48
N SER A 40 1.28 -2.44 4.37
CA SER A 40 2.42 -2.54 5.29
C SER A 40 2.06 -3.12 6.65
N LEU A 41 2.87 -4.06 7.14
CA LEU A 41 2.76 -4.62 8.49
C LEU A 41 4.08 -4.45 9.25
N VAL A 42 4.01 -3.96 10.49
CA VAL A 42 5.19 -3.82 11.37
C VAL A 42 5.76 -5.19 11.76
N ARG A 43 4.88 -6.20 11.92
CA ARG A 43 5.28 -7.56 12.29
C ARG A 43 4.35 -8.59 11.66
N LEU A 44 4.93 -9.60 11.00
CA LEU A 44 4.20 -10.75 10.48
C LEU A 44 3.91 -11.72 11.63
N LEU A 45 2.83 -11.52 12.38
CA LEU A 45 2.34 -12.56 13.29
C LEU A 45 1.55 -13.63 12.53
N ARG A 46 0.74 -13.18 11.56
CA ARG A 46 0.00 -14.00 10.58
C ARG A 46 -0.15 -13.17 9.31
N GLN A 47 0.15 -13.75 8.15
CA GLN A 47 -0.03 -13.03 6.88
C GLN A 47 -1.54 -12.89 6.59
N PRO A 48 -2.07 -11.66 6.45
CA PRO A 48 -3.47 -11.50 6.12
C PRO A 48 -3.72 -11.97 4.68
N VAL A 49 -4.89 -12.57 4.44
CA VAL A 49 -5.33 -12.88 3.07
C VAL A 49 -5.97 -11.63 2.48
N LEU A 50 -5.19 -10.91 1.68
CA LEU A 50 -5.58 -9.68 0.98
C LEU A 50 -5.23 -9.80 -0.51
N PRO A 51 -6.00 -9.13 -1.39
CA PRO A 51 -5.78 -9.20 -2.83
C PRO A 51 -4.58 -8.34 -3.30
N CYS A 52 -4.00 -7.53 -2.41
CA CYS A 52 -2.91 -6.64 -2.71
C CYS A 52 -1.57 -7.16 -2.18
N ARG A 53 -0.47 -6.55 -2.67
CA ARG A 53 0.89 -6.91 -2.22
C ARG A 53 1.06 -6.53 -0.76
N ILE A 54 1.42 -7.49 0.08
CA ILE A 54 1.76 -7.27 1.48
C ILE A 54 3.27 -7.04 1.59
N ILE A 55 3.66 -5.97 2.26
CA ILE A 55 5.04 -5.73 2.68
C ILE A 55 5.11 -5.85 4.19
N CYS A 56 6.21 -6.39 4.70
CA CYS A 56 6.40 -6.58 6.12
C CYS A 56 7.77 -6.10 6.54
N GLY A 57 7.82 -5.50 7.72
CA GLY A 57 9.03 -5.01 8.33
C GLY A 57 9.04 -3.49 8.40
N VAL A 58 10.09 -3.00 9.01
CA VAL A 58 10.33 -1.58 9.23
C VAL A 58 11.09 -1.01 8.03
N PHE A 59 10.77 0.23 7.66
CA PHE A 59 11.34 0.90 6.49
C PHE A 59 12.85 1.23 6.62
N ILE A 60 13.51 0.79 7.70
CA ILE A 60 14.93 1.07 8.00
C ILE A 60 15.88 0.61 6.88
N HIS A 61 15.59 -0.53 6.23
CA HIS A 61 16.42 -1.02 5.12
C HIS A 61 16.39 -0.10 3.89
N TYR A 62 15.44 0.81 3.82
CA TYR A 62 15.31 1.80 2.76
C TYR A 62 15.87 3.17 3.14
N GLY A 63 16.42 3.34 4.35
CA GLY A 63 16.81 4.65 4.91
C GLY A 63 15.73 5.30 5.78
N GLY A 64 14.54 4.70 5.83
CA GLY A 64 13.39 5.18 6.62
C GLY A 64 12.12 5.24 5.77
N LEU A 65 11.01 5.67 6.39
CA LEU A 65 9.73 5.80 5.70
C LEU A 65 9.82 6.82 4.55
N THR A 66 10.42 7.98 4.78
CA THR A 66 10.56 9.03 3.77
C THR A 66 11.28 8.53 2.52
N ASP A 67 12.43 7.87 2.70
CA ASP A 67 13.19 7.33 1.58
C ASP A 67 12.44 6.20 0.86
N TYR A 68 11.69 5.37 1.60
CA TYR A 68 10.80 4.39 1.00
C TYR A 68 9.73 5.04 0.12
N LEU A 69 9.04 6.07 0.64
CA LEU A 69 7.97 6.77 -0.08
C LEU A 69 8.50 7.38 -1.39
N ILE A 70 9.66 8.04 -1.35
CA ILE A 70 10.30 8.67 -2.51
C ILE A 70 10.72 7.60 -3.53
N HIS A 71 11.48 6.58 -3.09
CA HIS A 71 12.01 5.56 -4.00
C HIS A 71 10.90 4.73 -4.67
N GLN A 72 9.82 4.42 -3.93
CA GLN A 72 8.70 3.66 -4.45
C GLN A 72 7.66 4.55 -5.17
N LYS A 73 7.88 5.86 -5.24
CA LYS A 73 6.98 6.85 -5.87
C LYS A 73 5.55 6.73 -5.33
N ILE A 74 5.43 6.70 -4.00
CA ILE A 74 4.13 6.65 -3.33
C ILE A 74 3.47 8.03 -3.44
N ASP A 75 2.26 8.05 -4.01
CA ASP A 75 1.46 9.27 -4.18
C ASP A 75 0.62 9.58 -2.94
N LEU A 76 0.23 8.54 -2.20
CA LEU A 76 -0.60 8.66 -1.01
C LEU A 76 -0.21 7.64 0.06
N LEU A 77 -0.03 8.12 1.29
CA LEU A 77 0.07 7.30 2.49
C LEU A 77 -1.28 7.35 3.24
N VAL A 78 -1.77 6.19 3.67
CA VAL A 78 -2.97 6.07 4.53
C VAL A 78 -2.61 5.26 5.77
N ASP A 79 -3.05 5.71 6.95
CA ASP A 79 -2.85 5.08 8.26
C ASP A 79 -4.20 4.74 8.91
#